data_AF-A0A831KGP2-F1
#
_entry.id   AF-A0A831KGP2-F1
#
_cell.length_a   1.000
_cell.length_b   1.000
_cell.length_c   1.000
_cell.angle_alpha   90.00
_cell.angle_beta   90.00
_cell.angle_gamma   90.00
#
_symmetry.space_group_name_H-M   'P 1'
#
loop_
_entity.id
_entity.type
_entity.pdbx_description
1 polymer ?
#
loop_
_entity_poly.entity_id
_entity_poly.type
_entity_poly.pdbx_seq_one_letter_code
_entity_poly.pdbx_strand_id
1 'polypeptide(L)'
;MAAYDLDLEAVVHAAAALGVAQIIAIGIDWPSSAAAVKIAGRFQGVFAAVGIHPHQAAEAGDDDYARLAALAEKPENKVVGYGEIGLDYAKNYAPRALQIKEFTRQLGLARELQLPVIIHDRDAHDDTMRLLREAAPFPAGGVMHCFSGDRELARQVLDLGFHISIPGIVTFKNAETLQQVAADIPLERMLLETDGPFLAPVPWRGKRNKPEYLLHTAQKIADLRNISPAEVARRTSDNARALFRLGPAGAAA
;
A
#
# COMPACT_ATOMS: atom_id res chain seq x y z
N MET A 1 9.29 8.49 -5.24
CA MET A 1 10.11 7.92 -6.34
C MET A 1 11.47 8.56 -6.48
N ALA A 2 11.58 9.90 -6.44
CA ALA A 2 12.84 10.63 -6.60
C ALA A 2 14.03 10.12 -5.75
N ALA A 3 13.75 9.59 -4.56
CA ALA A 3 14.75 9.00 -3.66
C ALA A 3 15.52 7.81 -4.25
N TYR A 4 15.09 7.25 -5.39
CA TYR A 4 15.72 6.12 -6.08
C TYR A 4 16.18 6.46 -7.50
N ASP A 5 16.08 7.71 -7.96
CA ASP A 5 16.32 8.06 -9.38
C ASP A 5 17.71 7.65 -9.88
N LEU A 6 18.71 7.68 -9.01
CA LEU A 6 20.10 7.35 -9.34
C LEU A 6 20.39 5.85 -9.38
N ASP A 7 19.57 5.01 -8.72
CA ASP A 7 19.87 3.60 -8.52
C ASP A 7 18.65 2.66 -8.59
N LEU A 8 17.54 3.12 -9.17
CA LEU A 8 16.27 2.39 -9.23
C LEU A 8 16.43 0.97 -9.81
N GLU A 9 17.21 0.82 -10.88
CA GLU A 9 17.43 -0.48 -11.51
C GLU A 9 18.18 -1.44 -10.58
N ALA A 10 19.22 -0.96 -9.90
CA ALA A 10 19.95 -1.75 -8.92
C ALA A 10 19.05 -2.13 -7.73
N VAL A 11 18.19 -1.22 -7.27
CA VAL A 11 17.23 -1.48 -6.18
C VAL A 11 16.21 -2.56 -6.56
N VAL A 12 15.62 -2.47 -7.76
CA VAL A 12 14.63 -3.47 -8.23
C VAL A 12 15.28 -4.83 -8.43
N HIS A 13 16.48 -4.89 -9.05
CA HIS A 13 17.18 -6.17 -9.25
C HIS A 13 17.65 -6.79 -7.93
N ALA A 14 18.14 -5.99 -6.97
CA ALA A 14 18.53 -6.49 -5.65
C ALA A 14 17.33 -7.09 -4.89
N ALA A 15 16.17 -6.43 -4.95
CA ALA A 15 14.93 -6.94 -4.38
C ALA A 15 14.52 -8.30 -5.01
N ALA A 16 14.53 -8.37 -6.34
CA ALA A 16 14.18 -9.59 -7.06
C ALA A 16 15.14 -10.75 -6.75
N ALA A 17 16.46 -10.49 -6.66
CA ALA A 17 17.47 -11.49 -6.32
C ALA A 17 17.28 -12.10 -4.91
N LEU A 18 16.58 -11.39 -4.02
CA LEU A 18 16.24 -11.85 -2.68
C LEU A 18 14.79 -12.33 -2.54
N GLY A 19 14.09 -12.54 -3.66
CA GLY A 19 12.74 -13.09 -3.69
C GLY A 19 11.61 -12.07 -3.57
N VAL A 20 11.91 -10.78 -3.46
CA VAL A 20 10.90 -9.70 -3.55
C VAL A 20 10.66 -9.41 -5.05
N ALA A 21 9.91 -10.31 -5.68
CA ALA A 21 9.75 -10.36 -7.14
C ALA A 21 8.66 -9.42 -7.69
N GLN A 22 7.71 -8.98 -6.84
CA GLN A 22 6.58 -8.13 -7.24
C GLN A 22 6.53 -6.89 -6.35
N ILE A 23 6.51 -5.71 -6.96
CA ILE A 23 6.49 -4.41 -6.29
C ILE A 23 5.36 -3.57 -6.90
N ILE A 24 4.59 -2.88 -6.06
CA ILE A 24 3.61 -1.88 -6.50
C ILE A 24 4.19 -0.50 -6.18
N ALA A 25 4.48 0.29 -7.22
CA ALA A 25 4.88 1.67 -7.09
C ALA A 25 3.63 2.54 -6.90
N ILE A 26 3.62 3.35 -5.84
CA ILE A 26 2.45 4.13 -5.43
C ILE A 26 2.55 5.58 -5.95
N GLY A 27 1.52 6.02 -6.66
CA GLY A 27 1.29 7.44 -6.97
C GLY A 27 0.48 8.11 -5.84
N ILE A 28 0.81 9.37 -5.55
CA ILE A 28 0.18 10.20 -4.51
C ILE A 28 -0.42 11.49 -5.06
N ASP A 29 -0.22 11.77 -6.35
CA ASP A 29 -0.79 12.84 -7.14
C ASP A 29 -0.69 12.47 -8.64
N TRP A 30 -1.16 13.34 -9.54
CA TRP A 30 -1.04 13.11 -10.97
C TRP A 30 0.42 12.91 -11.43
N PRO A 31 1.38 13.81 -11.15
CA PRO A 31 2.76 13.65 -11.61
C PRO A 31 3.43 12.36 -11.14
N SER A 32 3.26 11.99 -9.87
CA SER A 32 3.83 10.76 -9.31
C SER A 32 3.12 9.52 -9.84
N SER A 33 1.80 9.55 -10.07
CA SER A 33 1.07 8.43 -10.69
C SER A 33 1.57 8.15 -12.11
N ALA A 34 1.81 9.19 -12.91
CA ALA A 34 2.44 9.03 -14.23
C ALA A 34 3.86 8.46 -14.14
N ALA A 35 4.63 8.86 -13.12
CA ALA A 35 5.95 8.30 -12.86
C ALA A 35 5.88 6.81 -12.42
N ALA A 36 4.91 6.42 -11.58
CA ALA A 36 4.69 5.04 -11.17
C ALA A 36 4.46 4.13 -12.38
N VAL A 37 3.57 4.55 -13.29
CA VAL A 37 3.27 3.84 -14.54
C VAL A 37 4.51 3.71 -15.41
N LYS A 38 5.31 4.78 -15.56
CA LYS A 38 6.57 4.73 -16.31
C LYS A 38 7.56 3.73 -15.70
N ILE A 39 7.64 3.64 -14.38
CA ILE A 39 8.48 2.65 -13.68
C ILE A 39 7.94 1.24 -13.91
N ALA A 40 6.63 1.02 -13.80
CA ALA A 40 6.00 -0.28 -14.03
C ALA A 40 6.23 -0.81 -15.45
N GLY A 41 6.26 0.08 -16.45
CA GLY A 41 6.60 -0.26 -17.83
C GLY A 41 8.04 -0.71 -18.06
N ARG A 42 8.98 -0.37 -17.15
CA ARG A 42 10.41 -0.71 -17.28
C ARG A 42 10.76 -2.09 -16.74
N PHE A 43 9.98 -2.63 -15.82
CA PHE A 43 10.31 -3.85 -15.08
C PHE A 43 9.14 -4.82 -15.11
N GLN A 44 9.39 -6.10 -15.39
CA GLN A 44 8.31 -7.10 -15.48
C GLN A 44 7.54 -7.24 -14.17
N GLY A 45 8.24 -7.29 -13.03
CA GLY A 45 7.67 -7.45 -11.68
C GLY A 45 7.19 -6.16 -11.01
N VAL A 46 7.21 -5.01 -11.69
CA VAL A 46 6.73 -3.75 -11.10
C VAL A 46 5.38 -3.37 -11.70
N PHE A 47 4.46 -3.00 -10.81
CA PHE A 47 3.10 -2.54 -11.10
C PHE A 47 2.92 -1.13 -10.53
N ALA A 48 1.82 -0.47 -10.89
CA ALA A 48 1.51 0.88 -10.41
C ALA A 48 0.18 0.91 -9.65
N ALA A 49 0.08 1.81 -8.69
CA ALA A 49 -1.19 2.32 -8.17
C ALA A 49 -1.25 3.82 -8.39
N VAL A 50 -2.45 4.34 -8.63
CA VAL A 50 -2.68 5.75 -8.96
C VAL A 50 -3.74 6.34 -8.03
N GLY A 51 -3.54 7.58 -7.61
CA GLY A 51 -4.45 8.24 -6.68
C GLY A 51 -3.93 9.61 -6.25
N ILE A 52 -4.71 10.27 -5.39
CA ILE A 52 -4.37 11.55 -4.76
C ILE A 52 -4.40 11.37 -3.25
N HIS A 53 -3.22 11.47 -2.65
CA HIS A 53 -3.00 11.36 -1.21
C HIS A 53 -3.66 12.54 -0.47
N PRO A 54 -4.16 12.38 0.78
CA PRO A 54 -4.82 13.45 1.52
C PRO A 54 -4.04 14.76 1.61
N HIS A 55 -2.71 14.69 1.64
CA HIS A 55 -1.85 15.88 1.61
C HIS A 55 -2.03 16.75 0.36
N GLN A 56 -2.35 16.13 -0.78
CA GLN A 56 -2.51 16.79 -2.08
C GLN A 56 -3.97 17.16 -2.37
N ALA A 57 -4.90 16.90 -1.44
CA ALA A 57 -6.33 17.12 -1.64
C ALA A 57 -6.70 18.58 -1.93
N ALA A 58 -5.90 19.56 -1.47
CA ALA A 58 -6.15 20.97 -1.74
C ALA A 58 -5.77 21.41 -3.16
N GLU A 59 -4.90 20.65 -3.83
CA GLU A 59 -4.38 20.95 -5.17
C GLU A 59 -5.08 20.11 -6.26
N ALA A 60 -5.91 19.14 -5.87
CA ALA A 60 -6.59 18.23 -6.76
C ALA A 60 -7.59 18.94 -7.67
N GLY A 61 -7.42 18.81 -8.98
CA GLY A 61 -8.34 19.30 -10.00
C GLY A 61 -9.09 18.19 -10.75
N ASP A 62 -10.17 18.56 -11.44
CA ASP A 62 -10.93 17.62 -12.28
C ASP A 62 -10.08 16.98 -13.38
N ASP A 63 -9.14 17.75 -13.95
CA ASP A 63 -8.19 17.26 -14.96
C ASP A 63 -7.28 16.16 -14.41
N ASP A 64 -6.89 16.23 -13.12
CA ASP A 64 -6.05 15.20 -12.51
C ASP A 64 -6.80 13.88 -12.45
N TYR A 65 -8.06 13.90 -12.00
CA TYR A 65 -8.90 12.71 -11.94
C TYR A 65 -9.18 12.09 -13.31
N ALA A 66 -9.46 12.91 -14.32
CA ALA A 66 -9.64 12.43 -15.69
C ALA A 66 -8.37 11.73 -16.21
N ARG A 67 -7.20 12.27 -15.91
CA ARG A 67 -5.92 11.67 -16.32
C ARG A 67 -5.58 10.40 -15.54
N LEU A 68 -5.88 10.35 -14.23
CA LEU A 68 -5.71 9.15 -13.40
C LEU A 68 -6.59 8.01 -13.90
N ALA A 69 -7.86 8.28 -14.21
CA ALA A 69 -8.76 7.30 -14.82
C ALA A 69 -8.22 6.79 -16.17
N ALA A 70 -7.78 7.69 -17.05
CA ALA A 70 -7.19 7.32 -18.33
C ALA A 70 -5.90 6.49 -18.21
N LEU A 71 -5.12 6.64 -17.12
CA LEU A 71 -4.00 5.75 -16.84
C LEU A 71 -4.47 4.35 -16.43
N ALA A 72 -5.50 4.28 -15.59
CA ALA A 72 -6.03 3.03 -15.05
C ALA A 72 -6.72 2.15 -16.11
N GLU A 73 -7.35 2.75 -17.12
CA GLU A 73 -8.08 2.03 -18.17
C GLU A 73 -7.18 1.30 -19.18
N LYS A 74 -5.90 1.68 -19.27
CA LYS A 74 -4.94 1.13 -20.24
C LYS A 74 -4.19 -0.07 -19.65
N PRO A 75 -4.43 -1.31 -20.12
CA PRO A 75 -3.80 -2.50 -19.55
C PRO A 75 -2.27 -2.47 -19.56
N GLU A 76 -1.67 -1.85 -20.57
CA GLU A 76 -0.21 -1.71 -20.71
C GLU A 76 0.44 -0.87 -19.60
N ASN A 77 -0.34 -0.04 -18.90
CA ASN A 77 0.15 0.79 -17.80
C ASN A 77 0.36 -0.01 -16.50
N LYS A 78 -0.11 -1.26 -16.42
CA LYS A 78 -0.01 -2.13 -15.24
C LYS A 78 -0.53 -1.46 -13.95
N VAL A 79 -1.59 -0.67 -14.07
CA VAL A 79 -2.28 -0.10 -12.90
C VAL A 79 -3.13 -1.19 -12.26
N VAL A 80 -2.86 -1.49 -10.99
CA VAL A 80 -3.48 -2.63 -10.27
C VAL A 80 -4.27 -2.22 -9.03
N GLY A 81 -4.17 -0.96 -8.62
CA GLY A 81 -4.90 -0.41 -7.47
C GLY A 81 -5.13 1.08 -7.59
N TYR A 82 -6.13 1.57 -6.87
CA TYR A 82 -6.45 2.99 -6.77
C TYR A 82 -6.06 3.48 -5.38
N GLY A 83 -5.02 4.31 -5.33
CA GLY A 83 -4.36 4.75 -4.12
C GLY A 83 -2.96 5.28 -4.42
N GLU A 84 -2.38 6.06 -3.53
CA GLU A 84 -2.79 6.20 -2.12
C GLU A 84 -3.88 7.26 -1.91
N ILE A 85 -4.97 6.90 -1.21
CA ILE A 85 -6.10 7.79 -0.90
C ILE A 85 -6.50 7.63 0.57
N GLY A 86 -7.13 8.62 1.17
CA GLY A 86 -7.61 8.50 2.55
C GLY A 86 -7.54 9.81 3.32
N LEU A 87 -7.22 9.74 4.61
CA LEU A 87 -7.21 10.89 5.52
C LEU A 87 -5.92 10.94 6.36
N ASP A 88 -5.34 12.14 6.50
CA ASP A 88 -4.21 12.41 7.39
C ASP A 88 -4.48 13.66 8.23
N TYR A 89 -4.80 13.44 9.51
CA TYR A 89 -5.07 14.49 10.49
C TYR A 89 -3.85 14.81 11.36
N ALA A 90 -2.74 14.09 11.19
CA ALA A 90 -1.50 14.34 11.92
C ALA A 90 -0.73 15.52 11.33
N LYS A 91 -0.63 15.60 10.00
CA LYS A 91 0.09 16.68 9.30
C LYS A 91 -0.81 17.83 8.87
N ASN A 92 -2.09 17.57 8.56
CA ASN A 92 -3.07 18.55 8.09
C ASN A 92 -2.55 19.48 6.97
N TYR A 93 -1.81 18.94 6.00
CA TYR A 93 -1.34 19.74 4.85
C TYR A 93 -2.48 20.20 3.93
N ALA A 94 -3.63 19.54 3.99
CA ALA A 94 -4.87 20.00 3.40
C ALA A 94 -5.99 20.10 4.47
N PRO A 95 -6.92 21.06 4.35
CA PRO A 95 -8.09 21.14 5.23
C PRO A 95 -8.89 19.83 5.24
N ARG A 96 -9.32 19.38 6.43
CA ARG A 96 -10.05 18.11 6.61
C ARG A 96 -11.27 17.99 5.69
N ALA A 97 -12.01 19.08 5.50
CA ALA A 97 -13.17 19.11 4.62
C ALA A 97 -12.81 18.78 3.16
N LEU A 98 -11.65 19.24 2.66
CA LEU A 98 -11.16 18.89 1.34
C LEU A 98 -10.66 17.45 1.30
N GLN A 99 -9.94 16.98 2.32
CA GLN A 99 -9.55 15.56 2.40
C GLN A 99 -10.76 14.63 2.34
N ILE A 100 -11.82 14.90 3.11
CA ILE A 100 -13.06 14.11 3.11
C ILE A 100 -13.73 14.14 1.73
N LYS A 101 -13.86 15.33 1.13
CA LYS A 101 -14.47 15.51 -0.20
C LYS A 101 -13.73 14.71 -1.27
N GLU A 102 -12.42 14.87 -1.35
CA GLU A 102 -11.61 14.22 -2.36
C GLU A 102 -11.44 12.71 -2.09
N PHE A 103 -11.38 12.28 -0.83
CA PHE A 103 -11.41 10.85 -0.49
C PHE A 103 -12.72 10.20 -0.94
N THR A 104 -13.87 10.82 -0.64
CA THR A 104 -15.19 10.31 -1.07
C THR A 104 -15.30 10.21 -2.59
N ARG A 105 -14.83 11.23 -3.32
CA ARG A 105 -14.77 11.22 -4.78
C ARG A 105 -13.95 10.05 -5.31
N GLN A 106 -12.77 9.82 -4.74
CA GLN A 106 -11.86 8.77 -5.16
C GLN A 106 -12.37 7.36 -4.87
N LEU A 107 -13.11 7.15 -3.78
CA LEU A 107 -13.82 5.89 -3.52
C LEU A 107 -14.83 5.59 -4.65
N GLY A 108 -15.53 6.62 -5.15
CA GLY A 108 -16.40 6.51 -6.33
C GLY A 108 -15.66 6.10 -7.60
N LEU A 109 -14.55 6.79 -7.90
CA LEU A 109 -13.72 6.49 -9.08
C LEU A 109 -13.12 5.09 -9.04
N ALA A 110 -12.58 4.66 -7.89
CA ALA A 110 -12.02 3.32 -7.72
C ALA A 110 -13.08 2.23 -8.00
N ARG A 111 -14.32 2.46 -7.57
CA ARG A 111 -15.46 1.57 -7.83
C ARG A 111 -15.81 1.50 -9.32
N GLU A 112 -15.87 2.65 -9.99
CA GLU A 112 -16.13 2.74 -11.44
C GLU A 112 -15.04 2.01 -12.25
N LEU A 113 -13.77 2.17 -11.84
CA LEU A 113 -12.61 1.51 -12.46
C LEU A 113 -12.45 0.04 -12.03
N GLN A 114 -13.28 -0.46 -11.11
CA GLN A 114 -13.21 -1.82 -10.56
C GLN A 114 -11.84 -2.20 -9.99
N LEU A 115 -11.15 -1.23 -9.39
CA LEU A 115 -9.82 -1.40 -8.79
C LEU A 115 -9.91 -1.53 -7.25
N PRO A 116 -9.06 -2.35 -6.63
CA PRO A 116 -8.91 -2.35 -5.17
C PRO A 116 -8.37 -1.01 -4.69
N VAL A 117 -8.84 -0.57 -3.52
CA VAL A 117 -8.38 0.69 -2.90
C VAL A 117 -7.17 0.48 -1.98
N ILE A 118 -6.22 1.42 -1.99
CA ILE A 118 -5.10 1.47 -1.03
C ILE A 118 -5.32 2.69 -0.14
N ILE A 119 -5.70 2.43 1.12
CA ILE A 119 -6.16 3.43 2.06
C ILE A 119 -5.03 3.88 2.99
N HIS A 120 -4.78 5.17 3.01
CA HIS A 120 -4.00 5.87 4.03
C HIS A 120 -4.90 6.34 5.16
N ASP A 121 -4.44 6.13 6.38
CA ASP A 121 -5.14 6.56 7.57
C ASP A 121 -4.15 6.93 8.66
N ARG A 122 -4.20 8.20 9.08
CA ARG A 122 -3.35 8.72 10.15
C ARG A 122 -4.13 9.69 11.02
N ASP A 123 -4.29 9.32 12.30
CA ASP A 123 -5.04 10.07 13.31
C ASP A 123 -6.48 10.42 12.88
N ALA A 124 -7.06 9.65 11.94
CA ALA A 124 -8.35 9.91 11.30
C ALA A 124 -9.28 8.67 11.28
N HIS A 125 -8.99 7.67 12.12
CA HIS A 125 -9.60 6.33 12.10
C HIS A 125 -11.13 6.36 12.01
N ASP A 126 -11.80 7.17 12.84
CA ASP A 126 -13.26 7.21 12.91
C ASP A 126 -13.89 7.70 11.60
N ASP A 127 -13.37 8.79 11.04
CA ASP A 127 -13.86 9.35 9.77
C ASP A 127 -13.50 8.46 8.59
N THR A 128 -12.30 7.88 8.58
CA THR A 128 -11.88 6.91 7.55
C THR A 128 -12.85 5.72 7.53
N MET A 129 -13.09 5.10 8.69
CA MET A 129 -13.98 3.94 8.78
C MET A 129 -15.43 4.29 8.50
N ARG A 130 -15.91 5.47 8.90
CA ARG A 130 -17.25 5.96 8.56
C ARG A 130 -17.43 6.07 7.04
N LEU A 131 -16.53 6.76 6.35
CA LEU A 131 -16.61 6.95 4.90
C LEU A 131 -16.47 5.63 4.14
N LEU A 132 -15.60 4.72 4.59
CA LEU A 132 -15.48 3.39 4.00
C LEU A 132 -16.79 2.58 4.12
N ARG A 133 -17.47 2.64 5.28
CA ARG A 133 -18.78 1.99 5.46
C ARG A 133 -19.86 2.60 4.58
N GLU A 134 -19.88 3.92 4.44
CA GLU A 134 -20.82 4.64 3.57
C GLU A 134 -20.60 4.29 2.08
N ALA A 135 -19.36 4.07 1.67
CA ALA A 135 -18.99 3.74 0.29
C ALA A 135 -19.09 2.24 -0.05
N ALA A 136 -19.19 1.37 0.95
CA ALA A 136 -19.31 -0.07 0.77
C ALA A 136 -20.53 -0.45 -0.11
N PRO A 137 -20.50 -1.58 -0.84
CA PRO A 137 -19.47 -2.64 -0.82
C PRO A 137 -18.25 -2.34 -1.71
N PHE A 138 -17.14 -3.04 -1.43
CA PHE A 138 -15.89 -3.00 -2.20
C PHE A 138 -15.63 -4.34 -2.91
N PRO A 139 -16.27 -4.61 -4.06
CA PRO A 139 -16.14 -5.90 -4.74
C PRO A 139 -14.72 -6.18 -5.25
N ALA A 140 -13.93 -5.14 -5.55
CA ALA A 140 -12.52 -5.27 -5.92
C ALA A 140 -11.60 -5.45 -4.71
N GLY A 141 -12.11 -5.26 -3.48
CA GLY A 141 -11.33 -5.31 -2.24
C GLY A 141 -10.60 -4.00 -1.92
N GLY A 142 -9.76 -4.07 -0.89
CA GLY A 142 -8.90 -2.96 -0.50
C GLY A 142 -7.89 -3.38 0.55
N VAL A 143 -6.95 -2.48 0.85
CA VAL A 143 -5.97 -2.63 1.92
C VAL A 143 -5.87 -1.35 2.72
N MET A 144 -5.81 -1.47 4.06
CA MET A 144 -5.34 -0.40 4.92
C MET A 144 -3.81 -0.45 4.95
N HIS A 145 -3.19 0.48 4.23
CA HIS A 145 -1.74 0.62 4.12
C HIS A 145 -1.14 1.14 5.44
N CYS A 146 0.13 0.82 5.71
CA CYS A 146 0.90 1.25 6.87
C CYS A 146 0.09 1.23 8.16
N PHE A 147 -0.52 0.08 8.45
CA PHE A 147 -1.50 -0.01 9.51
C PHE A 147 -0.93 0.48 10.85
N SER A 148 -1.65 1.42 11.47
CA SER A 148 -1.19 2.13 12.67
C SER A 148 -2.19 2.10 13.82
N GLY A 149 -3.32 1.40 13.67
CA GLY A 149 -4.33 1.23 14.71
C GLY A 149 -4.11 0.02 15.61
N ASP A 150 -5.13 -0.28 16.40
CA ASP A 150 -5.18 -1.40 17.33
C ASP A 150 -5.97 -2.60 16.79
N ARG A 151 -6.20 -3.61 17.64
CA ARG A 151 -6.95 -4.82 17.29
C ARG A 151 -8.40 -4.54 16.95
N GLU A 152 -9.01 -3.54 17.57
CA GLU A 152 -10.41 -3.19 17.33
C GLU A 152 -10.56 -2.54 15.96
N LEU A 153 -9.69 -1.58 15.63
CA LEU A 153 -9.65 -1.02 14.27
C LEU A 153 -9.35 -2.10 13.24
N ALA A 154 -8.40 -2.99 13.51
CA ALA A 154 -8.06 -4.09 12.62
C ALA A 154 -9.28 -4.96 12.33
N ARG A 155 -10.06 -5.33 13.36
CA ARG A 155 -11.31 -6.08 13.19
C ARG A 155 -12.29 -5.35 12.28
N GLN A 156 -12.49 -4.04 12.48
CA GLN A 156 -13.40 -3.25 11.64
C GLN A 156 -12.94 -3.18 10.18
N VAL A 157 -11.63 -3.09 9.91
CA VAL A 157 -11.07 -3.16 8.56
C VAL A 157 -11.34 -4.53 7.93
N LEU A 158 -11.15 -5.61 8.68
CA LEU A 158 -11.40 -6.98 8.21
C LEU A 158 -12.89 -7.24 7.93
N ASP A 159 -13.80 -6.66 8.72
CA ASP A 159 -15.25 -6.76 8.53
C ASP A 159 -15.71 -6.13 7.20
N LEU A 160 -14.97 -5.16 6.66
CA LEU A 160 -15.18 -4.59 5.32
C LEU A 160 -14.64 -5.50 4.19
N GLY A 161 -13.98 -6.62 4.54
CA GLY A 161 -13.32 -7.50 3.59
C GLY A 161 -11.95 -7.01 3.12
N PHE A 162 -11.38 -6.00 3.79
CA PHE A 162 -10.06 -5.45 3.44
C PHE A 162 -8.92 -6.31 3.99
N HIS A 163 -7.75 -6.08 3.43
CA HIS A 163 -6.47 -6.55 3.98
C HIS A 163 -5.85 -5.47 4.87
N ILE A 164 -4.90 -5.88 5.70
CA ILE A 164 -4.09 -5.01 6.55
C ILE A 164 -2.64 -5.16 6.14
N SER A 165 -1.99 -4.04 5.78
CA SER A 165 -0.58 -4.03 5.43
C SER A 165 0.28 -3.76 6.64
N ILE A 166 1.29 -4.61 6.88
CA ILE A 166 2.21 -4.49 8.02
C ILE A 166 3.55 -3.92 7.54
N PRO A 167 3.91 -2.69 7.94
CA PRO A 167 5.19 -2.07 7.57
C PRO A 167 6.34 -2.52 8.46
N GLY A 168 7.57 -2.14 8.08
CA GLY A 168 8.79 -2.40 8.83
C GLY A 168 8.79 -1.90 10.29
N ILE A 169 7.86 -1.01 10.66
CA ILE A 169 7.61 -0.57 12.04
C ILE A 169 7.40 -1.75 13.00
N VAL A 170 6.84 -2.88 12.54
CA VAL A 170 6.63 -4.08 13.38
C VAL A 170 7.92 -4.58 14.03
N THR A 171 9.08 -4.30 13.42
CA THR A 171 10.41 -4.65 13.94
C THR A 171 10.89 -3.74 15.07
N PHE A 172 10.23 -2.61 15.32
CA PHE A 172 10.65 -1.63 16.31
C PHE A 172 10.28 -2.11 17.72
N LYS A 173 11.17 -1.86 18.69
CA LYS A 173 10.98 -2.29 20.08
C LYS A 173 9.71 -1.73 20.73
N ASN A 174 9.29 -0.53 20.34
CA ASN A 174 8.14 0.19 20.90
C ASN A 174 6.85 0.02 20.08
N ALA A 175 6.83 -0.85 19.06
CA ALA A 175 5.66 -1.07 18.23
C ALA A 175 4.74 -2.17 18.78
N GLU A 176 4.53 -2.21 20.10
CA GLU A 176 3.81 -3.30 20.79
C GLU A 176 2.40 -3.50 20.24
N THR A 177 1.64 -2.42 20.02
CA THR A 177 0.30 -2.47 19.44
C THR A 177 0.29 -3.12 18.05
N LEU A 178 1.21 -2.70 17.17
CA LEU A 178 1.31 -3.28 15.83
C LEU A 178 1.76 -4.75 15.87
N GLN A 179 2.66 -5.11 16.80
CA GLN A 179 3.09 -6.50 16.98
C GLN A 179 1.94 -7.39 17.46
N GLN A 180 1.10 -6.88 18.36
CA GLN A 180 -0.12 -7.57 18.81
C GLN A 180 -1.12 -7.76 17.66
N VAL A 181 -1.31 -6.76 16.81
CA VAL A 181 -2.15 -6.90 15.61
C VAL A 181 -1.57 -7.92 14.64
N ALA A 182 -0.26 -7.84 14.36
CA ALA A 182 0.43 -8.77 13.47
C ALA A 182 0.40 -10.22 13.98
N ALA A 183 0.35 -10.45 15.30
CA ALA A 183 0.18 -11.77 15.88
C ALA A 183 -1.26 -12.32 15.74
N ASP A 184 -2.27 -11.44 15.75
CA ASP A 184 -3.67 -11.83 15.89
C ASP A 184 -4.45 -11.96 14.58
N ILE A 185 -4.22 -11.08 13.60
CA ILE A 185 -5.08 -11.04 12.40
C ILE A 185 -4.96 -12.33 11.55
N PRO A 186 -5.95 -12.72 10.74
CA PRO A 186 -5.78 -13.86 9.83
C PRO A 186 -4.60 -13.62 8.88
N LEU A 187 -3.72 -14.61 8.71
CA LEU A 187 -2.54 -14.47 7.83
C LEU A 187 -2.96 -14.27 6.36
N GLU A 188 -4.16 -14.71 6.02
CA GLU A 188 -4.86 -14.58 4.73
C GLU A 188 -5.34 -13.16 4.45
N ARG A 189 -5.31 -12.29 5.47
CA ARG A 189 -5.72 -10.89 5.38
C ARG A 189 -4.55 -9.93 5.60
N MET A 190 -3.33 -10.46 5.67
CA MET A 190 -2.12 -9.69 5.88
C MET A 190 -1.38 -9.45 4.56
N LEU A 191 -0.97 -8.21 4.31
CA LEU A 191 0.05 -7.88 3.32
C LEU A 191 1.31 -7.38 4.04
N LEU A 192 2.45 -7.43 3.34
CA LEU A 192 3.69 -6.80 3.80
C LEU A 192 4.02 -5.63 2.91
N GLU A 193 4.61 -4.60 3.50
CA GLU A 193 5.11 -3.45 2.77
C GLU A 193 6.38 -2.88 3.40
N THR A 194 7.08 -2.06 2.62
CA THR A 194 8.22 -1.28 3.10
C THR A 194 7.86 0.17 3.33
N ASP A 195 6.94 0.74 2.54
CA ASP A 195 6.71 2.19 2.46
C ASP A 195 8.01 2.96 2.11
N GLY A 196 8.84 2.35 1.25
CA GLY A 196 10.12 2.92 0.84
C GLY A 196 9.96 4.26 0.11
N PRO A 197 10.76 5.29 0.43
CA PRO A 197 12.05 5.26 1.15
C PRO A 197 11.96 5.41 2.67
N PHE A 198 10.77 5.44 3.25
CA PHE A 198 10.52 5.70 4.65
C PHE A 198 10.51 4.40 5.47
N LEU A 199 10.46 4.53 6.80
CA LEU A 199 10.13 3.43 7.72
C LEU A 199 11.03 2.18 7.63
N ALA A 200 12.34 2.37 7.38
CA ALA A 200 13.29 1.25 7.33
C ALA A 200 13.24 0.37 8.61
N PRO A 201 13.06 -0.96 8.47
CA PRO A 201 12.97 -1.87 9.61
C PRO A 201 14.31 -1.99 10.34
N VAL A 202 14.31 -2.56 11.55
CA VAL A 202 15.55 -3.03 12.22
C VAL A 202 16.17 -4.14 11.36
N PRO A 203 17.50 -4.13 11.09
CA PRO A 203 18.55 -3.28 11.66
C PRO A 203 18.84 -1.97 10.92
N TRP A 204 18.07 -1.62 9.89
CA TRP A 204 18.28 -0.47 8.99
C TRP A 204 17.61 0.84 9.42
N ARG A 205 17.13 0.93 10.66
CA ARG A 205 16.42 2.12 11.16
C ARG A 205 17.25 3.40 10.94
N GLY A 206 16.62 4.42 10.36
CA GLY A 206 17.26 5.69 10.02
C GLY A 206 18.05 5.69 8.70
N LYS A 207 18.06 4.57 7.95
CA LYS A 207 18.57 4.51 6.58
C LYS A 207 17.43 4.66 5.57
N ARG A 208 17.77 4.94 4.31
CA ARG A 208 16.83 4.86 3.18
C ARG A 208 16.29 3.44 3.09
N ASN A 209 14.98 3.28 3.21
CA ASN A 209 14.35 1.97 3.10
C ASN A 209 14.38 1.48 1.65
N LYS A 210 14.37 0.17 1.45
CA LYS A 210 14.42 -0.46 0.14
C LYS A 210 13.54 -1.72 0.12
N PRO A 211 13.04 -2.15 -1.05
CA PRO A 211 12.13 -3.29 -1.13
C PRO A 211 12.71 -4.59 -0.55
N GLU A 212 14.01 -4.85 -0.68
CA GLU A 212 14.63 -6.06 -0.09
C GLU A 212 14.56 -6.11 1.44
N TYR A 213 14.38 -4.97 2.13
CA TYR A 213 14.26 -4.95 3.58
C TYR A 213 12.94 -5.54 4.09
N LEU A 214 11.99 -5.83 3.19
CA LEU A 214 10.76 -6.57 3.49
C LEU A 214 11.03 -7.93 4.16
N LEU A 215 12.19 -8.54 3.88
CA LEU A 215 12.64 -9.78 4.53
C LEU A 215 12.71 -9.66 6.05
N HIS A 216 13.11 -8.51 6.57
CA HIS A 216 13.16 -8.25 8.01
C HIS A 216 11.77 -8.13 8.63
N THR A 217 10.83 -7.51 7.91
CA THR A 217 9.41 -7.46 8.29
C THR A 217 8.83 -8.87 8.34
N ALA A 218 9.06 -9.68 7.30
CA ALA A 218 8.60 -11.07 7.23
C ALA A 218 9.17 -11.93 8.37
N GLN A 219 10.47 -11.80 8.65
CA GLN A 219 11.11 -12.51 9.77
C GLN A 219 10.47 -12.13 11.11
N LYS A 220 10.26 -10.84 11.37
CA LYS A 220 9.66 -10.43 12.65
C LYS A 220 8.24 -10.96 12.83
N ILE A 221 7.44 -11.00 11.77
CA ILE A 221 6.08 -11.57 11.82
C ILE A 221 6.15 -13.09 12.05
N ALA A 222 7.09 -13.78 11.42
CA ALA A 222 7.33 -15.20 11.63
C ALA A 222 7.65 -15.50 13.09
N ASP A 223 8.53 -14.71 13.71
CA ASP A 223 8.89 -14.82 15.13
C ASP A 223 7.68 -14.61 16.05
N LEU A 224 6.86 -13.58 15.78
CA LEU A 224 5.65 -13.28 16.56
C LEU A 224 4.60 -14.40 16.50
N ARG A 225 4.57 -15.14 15.38
CA ARG A 225 3.58 -16.19 15.11
C ARG A 225 4.10 -17.61 15.32
N ASN A 226 5.39 -17.77 15.61
CA ASN A 226 6.06 -19.06 15.69
C ASN A 226 5.84 -19.93 14.42
N ILE A 227 6.01 -19.32 13.25
CA ILE A 227 5.97 -19.98 11.93
C ILE A 227 7.25 -19.64 11.14
N SER A 228 7.43 -20.24 9.96
CA SER A 228 8.61 -19.93 9.14
C SER A 228 8.45 -18.62 8.37
N PRO A 229 9.54 -17.86 8.13
CA PRO A 229 9.52 -16.69 7.25
C PRO A 229 9.05 -17.01 5.83
N ALA A 230 9.36 -18.22 5.35
CA ALA A 230 8.91 -18.71 4.04
C ALA A 230 7.37 -18.84 3.98
N GLU A 231 6.72 -19.30 5.05
CA GLU A 231 5.26 -19.36 5.11
C GLU A 231 4.64 -17.96 5.13
N VAL A 232 5.20 -17.02 5.91
CA VAL A 232 4.76 -15.61 5.90
C VAL A 232 4.88 -15.04 4.48
N ALA A 233 6.05 -15.19 3.85
CA ALA A 233 6.31 -14.66 2.52
C ALA A 233 5.35 -15.24 1.47
N ARG A 234 5.10 -16.56 1.52
CA ARG A 234 4.20 -17.24 0.60
C ARG A 234 2.76 -16.74 0.77
N ARG A 235 2.22 -16.77 1.99
CA ARG A 235 0.83 -16.37 2.27
C ARG A 235 0.58 -14.90 1.94
N THR A 236 1.46 -14.01 2.37
CA THR A 236 1.29 -12.57 2.13
C THR A 236 1.45 -12.22 0.65
N SER A 237 2.31 -12.94 -0.09
CA SER A 237 2.41 -12.82 -1.55
C SER A 237 1.18 -13.35 -2.28
N ASP A 238 0.59 -14.47 -1.83
CA ASP A 238 -0.65 -15.00 -2.39
C ASP A 238 -1.82 -14.03 -2.17
N ASN A 239 -1.90 -13.41 -1.00
CA ASN A 239 -2.89 -12.37 -0.70
C ASN A 239 -2.72 -11.15 -1.61
N ALA A 240 -1.49 -10.66 -1.79
CA ALA A 240 -1.20 -9.51 -2.67
C ALA A 240 -1.56 -9.81 -4.13
N ARG A 241 -1.22 -11.01 -4.62
CA ARG A 241 -1.62 -11.49 -5.95
C ARG A 241 -3.14 -11.55 -6.10
N ALA A 242 -3.85 -12.06 -5.09
CA ALA A 242 -5.31 -12.16 -5.13
C ALA A 242 -5.98 -10.77 -5.13
N LEU A 243 -5.57 -9.87 -4.22
CA LEU A 243 -6.14 -8.53 -4.10
C LEU A 243 -5.90 -7.69 -5.36
N PHE A 244 -4.65 -7.61 -5.81
CA PHE A 244 -4.25 -6.74 -6.92
C PHE A 244 -4.28 -7.46 -8.28
N ARG A 245 -4.77 -8.70 -8.32
CA ARG A 245 -4.85 -9.55 -9.53
C ARG A 245 -3.51 -9.65 -10.26
N LEU A 246 -2.43 -9.72 -9.48
CA LEU A 246 -1.09 -9.84 -10.06
C LEU A 246 -0.93 -11.25 -10.62
N GLY A 247 -0.39 -11.36 -11.84
CA GLY A 247 -0.01 -12.65 -12.41
C GLY A 247 1.02 -13.38 -11.53
N PRO A 248 1.32 -14.65 -11.85
CA PRO A 248 2.39 -15.37 -11.15
C PRO A 248 3.70 -14.60 -11.26
N ALA A 249 4.52 -14.64 -10.20
CA ALA A 249 5.87 -14.08 -10.28
C ALA A 249 6.61 -14.79 -11.43
N GLY A 250 7.07 -14.03 -12.43
CA GLY A 250 7.89 -14.59 -13.49
C GLY A 250 9.11 -15.25 -12.87
N ALA A 251 9.52 -16.41 -13.39
CA ALA A 251 10.77 -17.04 -12.98
C ALA A 251 11.89 -16.01 -13.14
N ALA A 252 12.66 -15.76 -12.08
CA ALA A 252 13.86 -14.94 -12.18
C ALA A 252 14.76 -15.61 -13.24
N ALA A 253 15.03 -14.88 -14.31
CA ALA A 253 15.93 -15.32 -15.38
C ALA A 253 17.39 -15.35 -14.89
#